data_AF-A0A7W3T4A5-F1
#
_entry.id   AF-A0A7W3T4A5-F1
#
_cell.length_a   1.000
_cell.length_b   1.000
_cell.length_c   1.000
_cell.angle_alpha   90.00
_cell.angle_beta   90.00
_cell.angle_gamma   90.00
#
_symmetry.space_group_name_H-M   'P 1'
#
loop_
_entity.id
_entity.type
_entity.pdbx_description
1 polymer ?
#
loop_
_entity_poly.entity_id
_entity_poly.type
_entity_poly.pdbx_seq_one_letter_code
_entity_poly.pdbx_strand_id
1 'polypeptide(L)' 'MPRPSGFRYHQHGDRSVTITHHGRPAGTLRGARAQKFLTEVASGDAQAVMARWTGAYKHGNERTARNHPRNRR' A
#
# COMPACT_ATOMS: atom_id res chain seq x y z
N MET A 1 16.88 9.67 -7.41
CA MET A 1 15.40 9.61 -7.37
C MET A 1 14.95 9.99 -5.97
N PRO A 2 13.94 10.87 -5.80
CA PRO A 2 13.40 11.19 -4.49
C PRO A 2 12.81 9.93 -3.85
N ARG A 3 13.16 9.71 -2.57
CA ARG A 3 12.61 8.60 -1.79
C ARG A 3 11.14 8.92 -1.48
N PRO A 4 10.23 7.94 -1.57
CA PRO A 4 8.85 8.15 -1.18
C PRO A 4 8.81 8.61 0.29
N SER A 5 8.05 9.66 0.55
CA SER A 5 7.89 10.24 1.88
C SER A 5 6.52 10.88 2.01
N GLY A 6 6.09 11.14 3.25
CA GLY A 6 4.79 11.77 3.54
C GLY A 6 3.61 10.80 3.55
N PHE A 7 3.85 9.48 3.48
CA PHE A 7 2.81 8.47 3.66
C PHE A 7 2.56 8.19 5.14
N ARG A 8 1.29 8.04 5.48
CA ARG A 8 0.82 7.55 6.79
C ARG A 8 -0.25 6.51 6.54
N TYR A 9 -0.47 5.62 7.50
CA TYR A 9 -1.61 4.72 7.48
C TYR A 9 -2.34 4.75 8.82
N HIS A 10 -3.63 4.48 8.79
CA HIS A 10 -4.49 4.31 9.95
C HIS A 10 -5.19 2.97 9.85
N GLN A 11 -5.03 2.12 10.86
CA GLN A 11 -5.81 0.90 11.00
C GLN A 11 -7.11 1.23 11.73
N HIS A 12 -8.21 0.73 11.19
CA HIS A 12 -9.55 0.86 11.76
C HIS A 12 -9.97 -0.44 12.43
N GLY A 13 -10.88 -0.36 13.41
CA GLY A 13 -11.39 -1.52 14.16
C GLY A 13 -12.12 -2.55 13.29
N ASP A 14 -12.59 -2.16 12.10
CA ASP A 14 -13.21 -3.04 11.10
C ASP A 14 -12.18 -3.84 10.26
N ARG A 15 -10.91 -3.86 10.69
CA ARG A 15 -9.78 -4.47 9.98
C ARG A 15 -9.51 -3.82 8.61
N SER A 16 -9.97 -2.59 8.39
CA SER A 16 -9.56 -1.78 7.26
C SER A 16 -8.34 -0.93 7.60
N VAL A 17 -7.61 -0.51 6.56
CA VAL A 17 -6.45 0.38 6.68
C VAL A 17 -6.58 1.48 5.66
N THR A 18 -6.61 2.73 6.10
CA THR A 18 -6.57 3.90 5.21
C THR A 18 -5.15 4.41 5.12
N ILE A 19 -4.63 4.54 3.90
CA ILE A 19 -3.34 5.13 3.60
C ILE A 19 -3.59 6.57 3.17
N THR A 20 -2.83 7.50 3.74
CA THR A 20 -2.83 8.92 3.40
C THR A 20 -1.45 9.35 2.91
N HIS A 21 -1.42 10.31 1.99
CA HIS A 21 -0.20 10.95 1.51
C HIS A 21 -0.35 12.46 1.67
N HIS A 22 0.53 13.10 2.45
CA HIS A 22 0.43 14.52 2.82
C HIS A 22 -0.98 14.94 3.29
N GLY A 23 -1.62 14.10 4.12
CA GLY A 23 -2.94 14.37 4.69
C GLY A 23 -4.12 14.06 3.75
N ARG A 24 -3.89 13.66 2.50
CA ARG A 24 -4.94 13.26 1.56
C ARG A 24 -5.09 11.74 1.51
N PRO A 25 -6.31 11.19 1.52
CA PRO A 25 -6.52 9.75 1.38
C PRO A 25 -6.01 9.26 0.01
N ALA A 26 -5.04 8.36 0.04
CA ALA A 26 -4.44 7.74 -1.13
C ALA A 26 -5.09 6.39 -1.46
N GLY A 27 -5.68 5.73 -0.46
CA GLY A 27 -6.50 4.52 -0.66
C GLY A 27 -6.88 3.83 0.64
N THR A 28 -7.91 2.98 0.60
CA THR A 28 -8.33 2.16 1.74
C THR A 28 -8.26 0.68 1.37
N LEU A 29 -7.54 -0.08 2.19
CA LEU A 29 -7.39 -1.53 2.10
C LEU A 29 -8.34 -2.20 3.10
N ARG A 30 -8.92 -3.34 2.73
CA ARG A 30 -9.86 -4.09 3.58
C ARG A 30 -9.53 -5.57 3.58
N GLY A 31 -9.86 -6.25 4.68
CA GLY A 31 -9.71 -7.70 4.84
C GLY A 31 -8.27 -8.18 4.61
N ALA A 32 -8.10 -9.25 3.84
CA ALA A 32 -6.78 -9.85 3.58
C ALA A 32 -5.76 -8.88 2.97
N ARG A 33 -6.20 -7.85 2.23
CA ARG A 33 -5.28 -6.83 1.66
C ARG A 33 -4.70 -5.93 2.75
N ALA A 34 -5.50 -5.57 3.75
CA ALA A 34 -5.05 -4.77 4.88
C ALA A 34 -4.01 -5.54 5.71
N GLN A 35 -4.27 -6.83 5.98
CA GLN A 35 -3.30 -7.69 6.69
C GLN A 35 -1.98 -7.81 5.92
N LYS A 36 -2.03 -8.11 4.62
CA LYS A 36 -0.83 -8.20 3.79
C LYS A 36 -0.03 -6.89 3.78
N PHE A 37 -0.70 -5.75 3.66
CA PHE A 37 -0.06 -4.45 3.74
C PHE A 37 0.66 -4.23 5.08
N LEU A 38 0.03 -4.56 6.20
CA LEU A 38 0.63 -4.39 7.53
C LEU A 38 1.87 -5.27 7.71
N THR A 39 1.84 -6.50 7.22
CA THR A 39 3.01 -7.38 7.22
C THR A 39 4.17 -6.79 6.42
N GLU A 40 3.90 -6.30 5.21
CA GLU A 40 4.94 -5.71 4.36
C GLU A 40 5.51 -4.40 4.92
N VAL A 41 4.67 -3.56 5.54
CA VAL A 41 5.10 -2.33 6.21
C VAL A 41 5.94 -2.64 7.45
N ALA A 42 5.62 -3.70 8.19
CA ALA A 42 6.38 -4.11 9.35
C ALA A 42 7.75 -4.72 8.97
N SER A 43 7.87 -5.36 7.82
CA SER A 43 9.09 -6.04 7.38
C SER A 43 10.03 -5.21 6.52
N GLY A 44 9.64 -4.00 6.09
CA GLY A 44 10.36 -3.22 5.09
C GLY A 44 10.24 -1.71 5.27
N ASP A 45 10.63 -0.97 4.23
CA ASP A 45 10.48 0.49 4.21
C ASP A 45 9.00 0.86 4.05
N ALA A 46 8.40 1.27 5.16
CA ALA A 46 7.00 1.66 5.25
C ALA A 46 6.58 2.66 4.16
N GLN A 47 7.43 3.64 3.84
CA GLN A 47 7.11 4.66 2.85
C GLN A 47 7.11 4.08 1.43
N ALA A 48 8.12 3.26 1.11
CA ALA A 48 8.19 2.59 -0.18
C ALA A 48 7.03 1.61 -0.39
N VAL A 49 6.66 0.86 0.65
CA VAL A 49 5.52 -0.05 0.64
C VAL A 49 4.22 0.71 0.43
N MET A 50 3.98 1.79 1.18
CA MET A 50 2.77 2.62 1.03
C MET A 50 2.66 3.23 -0.38
N ALA A 51 3.77 3.73 -0.92
CA ALA A 51 3.80 4.30 -2.27
C ALA A 51 3.49 3.26 -3.36
N ARG A 52 3.94 2.01 -3.15
CA ARG A 52 3.66 0.87 -4.05
C ARG A 52 2.20 0.44 -3.99
N TRP A 53 1.63 0.37 -2.79
CA TRP A 53 0.23 -0.05 -2.58
C TRP A 53 -0.80 0.97 -3.07
N THR A 54 -0.46 2.25 -3.03
CA THR A 54 -1.33 3.35 -3.47
C THR A 54 -1.20 3.66 -4.97
N GLY A 55 -0.28 2.99 -5.67
CA GLY A 55 -0.08 3.19 -7.11
C GLY A 55 0.59 4.52 -7.48
N ALA A 56 1.12 5.27 -6.51
CA ALA A 56 1.80 6.54 -6.76
C ALA A 56 3.11 6.36 -7.56
N TYR A 57 3.71 5.17 -7.57
CA TYR A 57 4.85 4.83 -8.43
C TYR A 57 4.38 4.10 -9.70
N LYS A 58 3.95 4.90 -10.69
CA LYS A 58 3.45 4.46 -12.00
C LYS A 58 4.39 3.55 -12.83
N HIS A 59 5.64 3.31 -12.41
CA HIS A 59 6.62 2.58 -13.21
C HIS A 59 7.10 1.23 -12.63
N GLY A 60 6.81 0.89 -11.37
CA GLY A 60 7.39 -0.29 -10.71
C GLY A 60 6.44 -1.46 -10.45
N ASN A 61 5.12 -1.24 -10.54
CA ASN A 61 4.14 -2.20 -10.00
C ASN A 61 3.60 -3.22 -11.02
N GLU A 62 4.05 -3.18 -12.28
CA GLU A 62 3.58 -4.09 -13.33
C GLU A 62 3.87 -5.57 -13.01
N ARG A 63 5.00 -5.87 -12.33
CA ARG A 63 5.36 -7.26 -11.99
C ARG A 63 4.60 -7.82 -10.79
N THR A 64 4.38 -7.04 -9.73
CA THR A 64 3.66 -7.56 -8.55
C THR A 64 2.15 -7.57 -8.73
N ALA A 65 1.59 -6.67 -9.55
CA ALA A 65 0.18 -6.70 -9.91
C ALA A 65 -0.17 -7.96 -10.72
N ARG A 66 0.65 -8.36 -11.70
CA ARG A 66 0.45 -9.59 -12.50
C ARG A 66 0.46 -10.88 -11.67
N ASN A 67 1.28 -10.96 -10.62
CA ASN A 67 1.32 -12.12 -9.71
C ASN A 67 0.29 -12.07 -8.57
N HIS A 68 -0.51 -11.01 -8.49
CA HIS A 68 -1.60 -10.97 -7.52
C HIS A 68 -2.70 -11.95 -7.98
N PRO A 69 -3.25 -12.83 -7.13
CA PRO A 69 -4.30 -13.78 -7.50
C PRO A 69 -5.56 -13.17 -8.15
N ARG A 70 -5.71 -11.84 -8.14
CA ARG A 70 -6.77 -11.12 -8.86
C ARG A 70 -6.47 -10.84 -10.35
N ASN A 71 -5.21 -10.86 -10.76
CA ASN A 71 -4.76 -10.50 -12.11
C ASN A 71 -4.44 -11.74 -12.96
N ARG A 72 -4.79 -12.91 -12.44
CA ARG A 72 -4.55 -14.24 -13.00
C ARG A 72 -5.89 -14.87 -13.45
N ARG A 73 -6.78 -14.05 -14.00
CA ARG A 73 -7.96 -14.48 -14.75
C ARG A 73 -7.63 -14.46 -16.23
#